data_AF-A0A9W7YKP3-F1
#
_entry.id   AF-A0A9W7YKP3-F1
#
_cell.length_a   1.000
_cell.length_b   1.000
_cell.length_c   1.000
_cell.angle_alpha   90.00
_cell.angle_beta   90.00
_cell.angle_gamma   90.00
#
_symmetry.space_group_name_H-M   'P 1'
#
loop_
_entity.id
_entity.type
_entity.pdbx_description
1 polymer ?
#
loop_
_entity_poly.entity_id
_entity_poly.type
_entity_poly.pdbx_seq_one_letter_code
_entity_poly.pdbx_strand_id
1 'polypeptide(L)'
;MSWVDKLNAYVARSAVGRWFRLEGSGAPVERTGSKFSIELRAGLTIFIAMSYIISTNALILTDSGGTCDCDREEFGATCENDPAYTTCLQRMKLDMITATCAIS
;
A
#
# COMPACT_ATOMS: atom_id res chain seq x y z
N MET A 1 12.82 26.25 -17.57
CA MET A 1 11.67 25.75 -16.78
C MET A 1 11.43 24.30 -17.17
N SER A 2 11.64 23.34 -16.27
CA SER A 2 11.37 21.92 -16.55
C SER A 2 9.87 21.70 -16.78
N TRP A 3 9.50 20.65 -17.51
CA TRP A 3 8.09 20.26 -17.66
C TRP A 3 7.42 20.00 -16.29
N VAL A 4 8.18 19.45 -15.34
CA VAL A 4 7.73 19.24 -13.95
C VAL A 4 7.41 20.57 -13.25
N ASP A 5 8.20 21.61 -13.48
CA ASP A 5 7.94 22.95 -12.91
C ASP A 5 6.67 23.57 -13.48
N LYS A 6 6.41 23.38 -14.79
CA LYS A 6 5.16 23.83 -15.43
C LYS A 6 3.95 23.12 -14.84
N LEU A 7 4.05 21.81 -14.62
CA LEU A 7 2.99 21.02 -13.99
C LEU A 7 2.76 21.46 -12.55
N ASN A 8 3.83 21.66 -11.77
CA ASN A 8 3.74 22.15 -10.40
C ASN A 8 3.06 23.53 -10.33
N ALA A 9 3.46 24.47 -11.20
CA ALA A 9 2.85 25.81 -11.26
C ALA A 9 1.38 25.77 -11.71
N TYR A 10 1.04 24.87 -12.64
CA TYR A 10 -0.34 24.68 -13.08
C TYR A 10 -1.23 24.13 -11.95
N VAL A 11 -0.76 23.09 -11.25
CA VAL A 11 -1.50 22.49 -10.13
C VAL A 11 -1.59 23.46 -8.95
N ALA A 12 -0.52 24.21 -8.66
CA ALA A 12 -0.52 25.22 -7.58
C ALA A 12 -1.63 26.27 -7.76
N ARG A 13 -1.85 26.73 -8.99
CA ARG A 13 -2.90 27.73 -9.31
C ARG A 13 -4.32 27.16 -9.34
N SER A 14 -4.48 25.85 -9.23
CA SER A 14 -5.80 25.21 -9.23
C SER A 14 -6.47 25.22 -7.85
N ALA A 15 -7.75 24.85 -7.78
CA ALA A 15 -8.46 24.67 -6.52
C ALA A 15 -7.77 23.64 -5.60
N VAL A 16 -7.16 22.60 -6.18
CA VAL A 16 -6.38 21.58 -5.47
C VAL A 16 -5.16 22.20 -4.81
N GLY A 17 -4.41 23.01 -5.56
CA GLY A 17 -3.24 23.72 -5.03
C GLY A 17 -3.60 24.67 -3.89
N ARG A 18 -4.74 25.35 -3.99
CA ARG A 18 -5.24 26.22 -2.91
C ARG A 18 -5.69 25.45 -1.67
N TRP A 19 -6.30 24.28 -1.85
CA TRP A 19 -6.73 23.41 -0.76
C TRP A 19 -5.54 22.82 0.01
N PHE A 20 -4.55 22.30 -0.71
CA PHE A 20 -3.30 21.78 -0.13
C PHE A 20 -2.28 22.85 0.26
N ARG A 21 -2.56 24.14 -0.06
CA ARG A 21 -1.70 25.30 0.22
C ARG A 21 -0.31 25.16 -0.40
N LEU A 22 -0.26 24.67 -1.64
CA LEU A 22 0.97 24.49 -2.42
C LEU A 22 1.65 25.83 -2.72
N GLU A 23 2.96 25.79 -2.94
CA GLU A 23 3.75 26.95 -3.34
C GLU A 23 3.25 27.56 -4.66
N GLY A 24 2.94 28.86 -4.68
CA GLY A 24 2.36 29.60 -5.79
C GLY A 24 0.82 29.50 -5.91
N SER A 25 0.11 29.06 -4.87
CA SER A 25 -1.35 28.90 -4.88
C SER A 25 -2.12 30.15 -4.46
N GLY A 26 -1.48 31.13 -3.81
CA GLY A 26 -2.16 32.32 -3.31
C GLY A 26 -3.17 32.02 -2.20
N ALA A 27 -2.96 30.91 -1.47
CA ALA A 27 -3.66 30.62 -0.23
C ALA A 27 -3.10 31.52 0.90
N PRO A 28 -3.93 31.96 1.85
CA PRO A 28 -3.48 32.86 2.93
C PRO A 28 -2.40 32.25 3.84
N VAL A 29 -2.24 30.93 3.84
CA VAL A 29 -1.20 30.20 4.61
C VAL A 29 -0.48 29.23 3.68
N GLU A 30 0.21 29.76 2.68
CA GLU A 30 0.97 28.96 1.71
C GLU A 30 2.19 28.27 2.35
N ARG A 31 2.48 27.03 1.93
CA ARG A 31 3.67 26.28 2.37
C ARG A 31 4.80 26.44 1.36
N THR A 32 5.79 27.26 1.71
CA THR A 32 7.01 27.44 0.91
C THR A 32 7.74 26.12 0.74
N GLY A 33 8.07 25.73 -0.50
CA GLY A 33 8.75 24.47 -0.82
C GLY A 33 7.82 23.28 -1.09
N SER A 34 6.51 23.40 -0.81
CA SER A 34 5.55 22.32 -1.06
C SER A 34 5.11 22.33 -2.53
N LYS A 35 5.70 21.41 -3.32
CA LYS A 35 5.40 21.20 -4.74
C LYS A 35 4.63 19.90 -4.93
N PHE A 36 3.63 19.91 -5.80
CA PHE A 36 2.80 18.74 -6.09
C PHE A 36 3.63 17.48 -6.38
N SER A 37 4.65 17.57 -7.23
CA SER A 37 5.49 16.41 -7.58
C SER A 37 6.30 15.85 -6.40
N ILE A 38 6.71 16.71 -5.46
CA ILE A 38 7.51 16.31 -4.30
C ILE A 38 6.61 15.59 -3.30
N GLU A 39 5.45 16.18 -2.99
CA GLU A 39 4.47 15.60 -2.07
C GLU A 39 3.92 14.28 -2.61
N LEU A 40 3.60 14.22 -3.91
CA LEU A 40 3.14 13.00 -4.55
C LEU A 40 4.19 11.89 -4.48
N ARG A 41 5.46 12.23 -4.72
CA ARG A 41 6.57 11.25 -4.62
C ARG A 41 6.72 10.77 -3.18
N ALA A 42 6.67 11.67 -2.20
CA ALA A 42 6.77 11.32 -0.79
C ALA A 42 5.62 10.38 -0.37
N GLY A 43 4.38 10.73 -0.72
CA GLY A 43 3.21 9.91 -0.43
C GLY A 43 3.27 8.53 -1.12
N LEU A 44 3.69 8.48 -2.39
CA LEU A 44 3.81 7.22 -3.12
C LEU A 44 4.87 6.30 -2.50
N THR A 45 6.02 6.83 -2.06
CA THR A 45 7.03 6.03 -1.37
C THR A 45 6.48 5.40 -0.09
N ILE A 46 5.75 6.16 0.71
CA ILE A 46 5.15 5.67 1.96
C ILE A 46 4.08 4.62 1.64
N PHE A 47 3.22 4.87 0.66
CA PHE A 47 2.19 3.92 0.23
C PHE A 47 2.81 2.58 -0.21
N ILE A 48 3.85 2.63 -1.04
CA ILE A 48 4.55 1.42 -1.49
C ILE A 48 5.19 0.69 -0.31
N ALA A 49 5.86 1.41 0.60
CA ALA A 49 6.47 0.83 1.79
C ALA A 49 5.44 0.11 2.68
N MET A 50 4.29 0.74 2.95
CA MET A 50 3.23 0.12 3.75
C MET A 50 2.59 -1.06 3.02
N SER A 51 2.35 -0.95 1.70
CA SER A 51 1.82 -2.06 0.89
C SER A 51 2.74 -3.29 0.90
N TYR A 52 4.07 -3.06 0.89
CA TYR A 52 5.05 -4.14 0.99
C TYR A 52 4.94 -4.84 2.34
N ILE A 53 4.86 -4.10 3.45
CA ILE A 53 4.70 -4.68 4.79
C ILE A 53 3.41 -5.51 4.89
N ILE A 54 2.28 -4.97 4.43
CA ILE A 54 0.98 -5.65 4.44
C ILE A 54 1.06 -6.97 3.65
N SER A 55 1.66 -6.94 2.46
CA SER A 55 1.75 -8.12 1.60
C SER A 55 2.74 -9.18 2.13
N THR A 56 3.91 -8.76 2.62
CA THR A 56 4.97 -9.69 3.03
C THR A 56 4.64 -10.39 4.34
N ASN A 57 4.02 -9.70 5.30
CA ASN A 57 3.55 -10.34 6.53
C ASN A 57 2.53 -11.46 6.23
N ALA A 58 1.57 -11.18 5.35
CA ALA A 58 0.57 -12.18 4.96
C ALA A 58 1.20 -13.36 4.20
N LEU A 59 2.15 -13.10 3.29
CA LEU A 59 2.85 -14.14 2.53
C LEU A 59 3.66 -15.09 3.43
N ILE A 60 4.47 -14.55 4.35
CA ILE A 60 5.30 -15.39 5.24
C ILE A 60 4.43 -16.29 6.12
N LEU A 61 3.31 -15.77 6.63
CA LEU A 61 2.37 -16.56 7.45
C LEU A 61 1.68 -17.65 6.64
N THR A 62 1.32 -17.38 5.39
CA THR A 62 0.70 -18.40 4.52
C THR A 62 1.70 -19.45 4.05
N ASP A 63 2.94 -19.05 3.76
CA ASP A 63 3.99 -19.97 3.30
C ASP A 63 4.46 -20.90 4.42
N SER A 64 4.33 -20.48 5.69
CA SER A 64 4.60 -21.34 6.86
C SER A 64 3.45 -22.28 7.24
N GLY A 65 2.31 -22.19 6.54
CA GLY A 65 1.13 -23.02 6.78
C GLY A 65 0.12 -22.45 7.79
N GLY A 66 0.51 -21.42 8.55
CA GLY A 66 -0.38 -20.69 9.45
C GLY A 66 -1.16 -21.58 10.42
N THR A 67 -2.46 -21.30 10.59
CA THR A 67 -3.38 -22.08 11.43
C THR A 67 -4.14 -23.16 10.65
N CYS A 68 -3.77 -23.41 9.40
CA CYS A 68 -4.46 -24.36 8.54
C CYS A 68 -4.00 -25.78 8.83
N ASP A 69 -4.96 -26.69 9.01
CA ASP A 69 -4.65 -28.09 9.23
C ASP A 69 -4.42 -28.79 7.89
N CYS A 70 -3.46 -29.71 7.88
CA CYS A 70 -3.16 -30.53 6.72
C CYS A 70 -3.16 -32.00 7.12
N ASP A 71 -3.96 -32.78 6.40
CA ASP A 71 -3.87 -34.23 6.46
C ASP A 71 -2.63 -34.72 5.70
N ARG A 72 -1.54 -34.91 6.45
CA ARG A 72 -0.27 -35.38 5.91
C ARG A 72 -0.29 -36.88 5.57
N GLU A 73 -1.28 -37.64 6.04
CA GLU A 73 -1.41 -39.06 5.72
C GLU A 73 -1.97 -39.23 4.31
N GLU A 74 -2.91 -38.36 3.90
CA GLU A 74 -3.50 -38.39 2.56
C GLU A 74 -2.69 -37.57 1.53
N PHE A 75 -2.19 -36.39 1.90
CA PHE A 75 -1.62 -35.43 0.94
C PHE A 75 -0.09 -35.23 1.04
N GLY A 76 0.58 -35.96 1.94
CA GLY A 76 2.03 -35.90 2.11
C GLY A 76 2.53 -34.66 2.86
N ALA A 77 3.84 -34.41 2.82
CA ALA A 77 4.48 -33.42 3.69
C ALA A 77 4.13 -31.95 3.39
N THR A 78 3.82 -31.63 2.12
CA THR A 78 3.63 -30.25 1.65
C THR A 78 2.18 -29.87 1.39
N CYS A 79 1.25 -30.84 1.39
CA CYS A 79 -0.20 -30.57 1.35
C CYS A 79 -0.68 -29.76 0.14
N GLU A 80 0.12 -29.68 -0.92
CA GLU A 80 -0.14 -28.81 -2.08
C GLU A 80 -1.39 -29.25 -2.85
N ASN A 81 -1.74 -30.53 -2.78
CA ASN A 81 -2.87 -31.12 -3.47
C ASN A 81 -4.16 -31.13 -2.64
N ASP A 82 -4.14 -30.65 -1.39
CA ASP A 82 -5.32 -30.57 -0.55
C ASP A 82 -6.14 -29.28 -0.86
N PRO A 83 -7.36 -29.41 -1.43
CA PRO A 83 -8.20 -28.26 -1.74
C PRO A 83 -8.70 -27.52 -0.48
N ALA A 84 -8.84 -28.20 0.66
CA ALA A 84 -9.27 -27.58 1.92
C ALA A 84 -8.14 -26.73 2.51
N TYR A 85 -6.91 -27.25 2.51
CA TYR A 85 -5.72 -26.53 2.96
C TYR A 85 -5.45 -25.27 2.12
N THR A 86 -5.48 -25.38 0.79
CA THR A 86 -5.26 -24.23 -0.11
C THR A 86 -6.33 -23.14 0.04
N THR A 87 -7.59 -23.53 0.23
CA THR A 87 -8.69 -22.59 0.51
C THR A 87 -8.50 -21.89 1.86
N CYS A 88 -8.08 -22.63 2.89
CA CYS A 88 -7.78 -22.07 4.21
C CYS A 88 -6.64 -21.03 4.14
N LEU A 89 -5.54 -21.36 3.45
CA LEU A 89 -4.41 -20.44 3.27
C LEU A 89 -4.82 -19.17 2.52
N GLN A 90 -5.63 -19.29 1.47
CA GLN A 90 -6.14 -18.12 0.74
C GLN A 90 -6.99 -17.22 1.63
N ARG A 91 -7.88 -17.80 2.45
CA ARG A 91 -8.70 -17.05 3.40
C ARG A 91 -7.83 -16.33 4.43
N MET A 92 -6.88 -17.05 5.04
CA MET A 92 -5.97 -16.47 6.02
C MET A 92 -5.14 -15.33 5.41
N LYS A 93 -4.69 -15.46 4.15
CA LYS A 93 -3.98 -14.39 3.44
C LYS A 93 -4.80 -13.11 3.37
N LEU A 94 -6.07 -13.23 2.98
CA LEU A 94 -6.99 -12.09 2.85
C LEU A 94 -7.33 -11.48 4.21
N ASP A 95 -7.55 -12.33 5.22
CA ASP A 95 -7.85 -11.89 6.58
C ASP A 95 -6.68 -11.12 7.18
N MET A 96 -5.44 -11.60 7.00
CA MET A 96 -4.24 -10.92 7.48
C MET A 96 -3.97 -9.60 6.75
N ILE A 97 -4.17 -9.55 5.43
CA ILE A 97 -4.10 -8.31 4.67
C ILE A 97 -5.13 -7.30 5.21
N THR A 98 -6.38 -7.74 5.39
CA THR A 98 -7.48 -6.89 5.85
C THR A 98 -7.25 -6.39 7.27
N ALA A 99 -6.83 -7.27 8.18
CA ALA A 99 -6.53 -6.93 9.57
C ALA A 99 -5.36 -5.92 9.66
N THR A 100 -4.30 -6.13 8.89
CA THR A 100 -3.14 -5.21 8.88
C THR A 100 -3.54 -3.86 8.29
N CYS A 101 -4.28 -3.84 7.18
CA CYS A 101 -4.82 -2.61 6.59
C CYS A 101 -5.72 -1.83 7.55
N ALA A 102 -6.51 -2.51 8.39
CA ALA A 102 -7.41 -1.85 9.33
C ALA A 102 -6.70 -1.17 10.52
N ILE A 103 -5.48 -1.62 10.85
CA ILE A 103 -4.67 -1.11 11.97
C ILE A 103 -3.67 -0.04 11.51
N SER A 104 -3.30 -0.03 10.22
CA SER A 104 -2.25 0.82 9.65
C SER A 104 -2.73 2.23 9.28
#